data_AF-A0A1X7V7F3-F1
#
_entry.id   AF-A0A1X7V7F3-F1
#
_cell.length_a   1.000
_cell.length_b   1.000
_cell.length_c   1.000
_cell.angle_alpha   90.00
_cell.angle_beta   90.00
_cell.angle_gamma   90.00
#
_symmetry.space_group_name_H-M   'P 1'
#
loop_
_entity.id
_entity.type
_entity.pdbx_description
1 polymer ?
#
loop_
_entity_poly.entity_id
_entity_poly.type
_entity_poly.pdbx_seq_one_letter_code
_entity_poly.pdbx_strand_id
1 'polypeptide(L)'
;MVSNLNLAYLHMQLEDIFGTDEWFGSKNILFVGDLLQLPPVNGRPVFKKISNKLVKNRLGAANAVNIWKETVEYDELTINERQKGDETFFKMLDSVKHGCLTDETIDTLKSLVFKVSIQKKYKELESEGTNPPICLFSKVDACQKINELMLESLETEKIELACVDVVDESGSTAKFDKKHEKIRETKRSTKQNSWFRNCIVFSSRL
;
A
#
# COMPACT_ATOMS: atom_id res chain seq x y z
N MET A 1 -0.83 1.43 5.40
CA MET A 1 -1.63 1.82 6.59
C MET A 1 -1.13 1.07 7.81
N VAL A 2 -1.27 1.65 9.00
CA VAL A 2 -0.62 1.18 10.23
C VAL A 2 -1.61 0.43 11.11
N SER A 3 -1.21 -0.71 11.65
CA SER A 3 -2.03 -1.48 12.59
C SER A 3 -1.82 -1.03 14.04
N ASN A 4 -2.79 -1.28 14.92
CA ASN A 4 -2.65 -1.02 16.35
C ASN A 4 -1.43 -1.72 16.97
N LEU A 5 -1.10 -2.94 16.51
CA LEU A 5 0.06 -3.68 16.99
C LEU A 5 1.38 -3.04 16.57
N ASN A 6 1.47 -2.56 15.32
CA ASN A 6 2.67 -1.88 14.83
C ASN A 6 2.87 -0.53 15.54
N LEU A 7 1.77 0.18 15.84
CA LEU A 7 1.84 1.43 16.61
C LEU A 7 2.36 1.17 18.03
N ALA A 8 1.88 0.11 18.69
CA ALA A 8 2.38 -0.29 20.01
C ALA A 8 3.86 -0.67 19.98
N TYR A 9 4.29 -1.43 18.97
CA TYR A 9 5.69 -1.77 18.79
C TYR A 9 6.57 -0.52 18.60
N LEU A 10 6.12 0.43 17.77
CA LEU A 10 6.82 1.69 17.54
C LEU A 10 6.97 2.49 18.85
N HIS A 11 5.90 2.58 19.65
CA HIS A 11 5.96 3.24 20.94
C HIS A 11 6.97 2.59 21.89
N MET A 12 6.91 1.27 22.09
CA MET A 12 7.84 0.54 22.96
C MET A 12 9.30 0.72 22.51
N GLN A 13 9.56 0.70 21.19
CA GLN A 13 10.91 0.93 20.67
C GLN A 13 11.40 2.36 20.93
N LEU A 14 10.52 3.35 20.88
CA LEU A 14 10.89 4.72 21.22
C LEU A 14 11.19 4.87 22.71
N GLU A 15 10.42 4.22 23.59
CA GLU A 15 10.73 4.17 25.02
C GLU A 15 12.12 3.56 25.27
N ASP A 16 12.40 2.41 24.65
CA ASP A 16 13.69 1.72 24.77
C ASP A 16 14.86 2.57 24.27
N ILE A 17 14.72 3.22 23.11
CA ILE A 17 15.78 4.03 22.48
C ILE A 17 16.06 5.30 23.29
N PHE A 18 15.02 5.97 23.79
CA PHE A 18 15.15 7.24 24.49
C PHE A 18 15.27 7.08 26.01
N GLY A 19 15.11 5.87 26.54
CA GLY A 19 15.28 5.56 27.96
C GLY A 19 14.25 6.26 28.85
N THR A 20 13.01 6.39 28.37
CA THR A 20 11.91 7.06 29.08
C THR A 20 10.61 6.27 28.92
N ASP A 21 9.75 6.33 29.92
CA ASP A 21 8.39 5.79 29.97
C ASP A 21 7.33 6.80 29.50
N GLU A 22 7.74 7.97 29.04
CA GLU A 22 6.85 8.95 28.43
C GLU A 22 6.38 8.49 27.04
N TRP A 23 5.15 8.87 26.68
CA TRP A 23 4.55 8.49 25.40
C TRP A 23 5.48 8.83 24.22
N PHE A 24 5.65 7.83 23.34
CA PHE A 24 6.51 7.92 22.15
C PHE A 24 7.94 8.41 22.42
N GLY A 25 8.52 8.14 23.60
CA GLY A 25 9.90 8.55 23.89
C GLY A 25 10.06 10.07 24.02
N SER A 26 9.05 10.74 24.58
CA SER A 26 8.95 12.21 24.68
C SER A 26 9.05 12.93 23.32
N LYS A 27 8.56 12.32 22.24
CA LYS A 27 8.53 12.93 20.91
C LYS A 27 7.14 13.44 20.57
N ASN A 28 7.10 14.61 19.95
CA ASN A 28 5.87 15.14 19.35
C ASN A 28 5.57 14.34 18.08
N ILE A 29 4.44 13.65 18.05
CA ILE A 29 4.00 12.83 16.92
C ILE A 29 2.79 13.48 16.25
N LEU A 30 2.89 13.71 14.94
CA LEU A 30 1.76 14.13 14.11
C LEU A 30 1.27 12.95 13.27
N PHE A 31 -0.01 12.60 13.42
CA PHE A 31 -0.67 11.60 12.60
C PHE A 31 -1.46 12.28 11.48
N VAL A 32 -1.26 11.83 10.24
CA VAL A 32 -2.02 12.29 9.07
C VAL A 32 -2.53 11.07 8.31
N GLY A 33 -3.83 11.02 8.05
CA GLY A 33 -4.43 9.95 7.28
C GLY A 33 -5.95 9.97 7.32
N ASP A 34 -6.55 9.06 6.57
CA ASP A 34 -7.99 8.85 6.54
C ASP A 34 -8.30 7.46 7.11
N LEU A 35 -9.01 7.43 8.23
CA LEU A 35 -9.36 6.20 8.94
C LEU A 35 -10.46 5.38 8.26
N LEU A 36 -11.22 5.99 7.34
CA LEU A 36 -12.28 5.33 6.58
C LEU A 36 -11.78 4.78 5.23
N GLN A 37 -10.52 5.05 4.88
CA GLN A 37 -9.86 4.40 3.74
C GLN A 37 -9.44 2.95 4.05
N LEU A 38 -8.64 2.37 3.16
CA LEU A 38 -8.24 0.97 3.24
C LEU A 38 -7.66 0.63 4.63
N PRO A 39 -8.04 -0.50 5.23
CA PRO A 39 -7.54 -0.90 6.55
C PRO A 39 -6.16 -1.57 6.47
N PRO A 40 -5.41 -1.64 7.58
CA PRO A 40 -4.12 -2.33 7.62
C PRO A 40 -4.19 -3.78 7.13
N VAL A 41 -3.28 -4.18 6.24
CA VAL A 41 -3.21 -5.56 5.71
C VAL A 41 -2.92 -6.53 6.84
N ASN A 42 -3.77 -7.54 7.02
CA ASN A 42 -3.69 -8.54 8.09
C ASN A 42 -3.53 -7.94 9.50
N GLY A 43 -4.06 -6.73 9.70
CA GLY A 43 -3.97 -5.98 10.95
C GLY A 43 -5.32 -5.46 11.41
N ARG A 44 -5.33 -4.83 12.59
CA ARG A 44 -6.50 -4.11 13.10
C ARG A 44 -6.21 -2.60 13.06
N PRO A 45 -7.21 -1.76 12.77
CA PRO A 45 -7.06 -0.31 12.82
C PRO A 45 -6.54 0.17 14.18
N VAL A 46 -5.80 1.29 14.15
CA VAL A 46 -5.11 1.89 15.31
C VAL A 46 -6.05 2.19 16.49
N PHE A 47 -7.28 2.62 16.22
CA PHE A 47 -8.28 2.94 17.23
C PHE A 47 -8.92 1.71 17.91
N LYS A 48 -8.71 0.50 17.38
CA LYS A 48 -9.22 -0.73 18.01
C LYS A 48 -8.28 -1.23 19.09
N LYS A 49 -8.84 -1.68 20.22
CA LYS A 49 -8.08 -2.32 21.29
C LYS A 49 -7.36 -3.58 20.79
N ILE A 50 -6.09 -3.74 21.18
CA ILE A 50 -5.31 -4.97 20.94
C ILE A 50 -5.87 -6.07 21.86
N SER A 51 -6.13 -7.26 21.32
CA SER A 51 -6.61 -8.38 22.15
C SER A 51 -5.51 -8.89 23.08
N ASN A 52 -5.84 -9.22 24.33
CA ASN A 52 -4.88 -9.72 25.32
C ASN A 52 -4.03 -10.90 24.83
N LYS A 53 -4.62 -11.81 24.03
CA LYS A 53 -3.87 -12.92 23.38
C LYS A 53 -2.72 -12.41 22.51
N LEU A 54 -2.95 -11.36 21.72
CA LEU A 54 -1.93 -10.77 20.85
C LEU A 54 -0.91 -9.98 21.66
N VAL A 55 -1.34 -9.24 22.68
CA VAL A 55 -0.42 -8.56 23.60
C VAL A 55 0.57 -9.56 24.20
N LYS A 56 0.06 -10.63 24.83
CA LYS A 56 0.91 -11.64 25.46
C LYS A 56 1.83 -12.33 24.45
N ASN A 57 1.31 -12.72 23.29
CA ASN A 57 2.06 -13.51 22.33
C ASN A 57 3.03 -12.69 21.46
N ARG A 58 2.78 -11.39 21.26
CA ARG A 58 3.54 -10.56 20.29
C ARG A 58 4.30 -9.41 20.94
N LEU A 59 3.79 -8.86 22.03
CA LEU A 59 4.44 -7.77 22.78
C LEU A 59 5.13 -8.28 24.04
N GLY A 60 4.87 -9.52 24.48
CA GLY A 60 5.42 -10.05 25.74
C GLY A 60 4.88 -9.35 26.99
N ALA A 61 3.90 -8.46 26.85
CA ALA A 61 3.31 -7.69 27.94
C ALA A 61 2.05 -8.36 28.52
N ALA A 62 1.74 -8.06 29.78
CA ALA A 62 0.54 -8.56 30.45
C ALA A 62 -0.74 -7.92 29.90
N ASN A 63 -0.69 -6.63 29.58
CA ASN A 63 -1.76 -5.84 28.97
C ASN A 63 -1.15 -4.78 28.03
N ALA A 64 -1.93 -4.29 27.07
CA ALA A 64 -1.57 -3.12 26.27
C ALA A 64 -2.64 -2.06 26.41
N VAL A 65 -2.20 -0.83 26.64
CA VAL A 65 -3.05 0.37 26.62
C VAL A 65 -3.46 0.66 25.17
N ASN A 66 -4.66 1.21 24.97
CA ASN A 66 -5.06 1.68 23.66
C ASN A 66 -4.42 3.06 23.41
N ILE A 67 -3.17 3.07 22.94
CA ILE A 67 -2.36 4.28 22.71
C ILE A 67 -3.17 5.34 21.95
N TRP A 68 -3.87 4.93 20.90
CA TRP A 68 -4.67 5.86 20.08
C TRP A 68 -5.73 6.58 20.91
N LYS A 69 -6.42 5.86 21.80
CA LYS A 69 -7.48 6.46 22.63
C LYS A 69 -6.94 7.38 23.72
N GLU A 70 -5.79 7.04 24.29
CA GLU A 70 -5.25 7.77 25.46
C GLU A 70 -4.38 8.98 25.07
N THR A 71 -3.82 9.01 23.85
CA THR A 71 -2.78 10.00 23.49
C THR A 71 -3.13 10.88 22.30
N VAL A 72 -4.12 10.50 21.48
CA VAL A 72 -4.39 11.20 20.22
C VAL A 72 -5.59 12.13 20.37
N GLU A 73 -5.32 13.42 20.27
CA GLU A 73 -6.30 14.44 19.91
C GLU A 73 -6.28 14.60 18.38
N TYR A 74 -7.43 14.90 17.77
CA TYR A 74 -7.53 15.01 16.32
C TYR A 74 -8.37 16.21 15.90
N ASP A 75 -7.97 16.81 14.78
CA ASP A 75 -8.73 17.79 14.02
C ASP A 75 -9.10 17.20 12.66
N GLU A 76 -10.31 17.47 12.20
CA GLU A 76 -10.77 17.01 10.88
C GLU A 76 -10.60 18.10 9.82
N LEU A 77 -10.01 17.72 8.68
CA LEU A 77 -10.01 18.55 7.48
C LEU A 77 -11.32 18.37 6.73
N THR A 78 -12.11 19.44 6.62
CA THR A 78 -13.45 19.41 6.02
C THR A 78 -13.49 19.85 4.55
N ILE A 79 -12.42 20.50 4.06
CA ILE A 79 -12.35 21.02 2.68
C ILE A 79 -11.69 19.98 1.77
N ASN A 80 -12.42 19.55 0.74
CA ASN A 80 -11.90 18.64 -0.28
C ASN A 80 -11.46 19.42 -1.53
N GLU A 81 -10.16 19.55 -1.70
CA GLU A 81 -9.57 20.24 -2.86
C GLU A 81 -9.47 19.36 -4.13
N ARG A 82 -9.62 18.03 -4.02
CA ARG A 82 -9.47 17.13 -5.19
C ARG A 82 -10.63 17.23 -6.17
N GLN A 83 -11.85 17.37 -5.67
CA GLN A 83 -13.08 17.49 -6.46
C GLN A 83 -13.60 18.93 -6.52
N LYS A 84 -12.70 19.91 -6.41
CA LYS A 84 -13.09 21.32 -6.38
C LYS A 84 -13.85 21.71 -7.66
N GLY A 85 -15.06 22.25 -7.49
CA GLY A 85 -15.92 22.68 -8.60
C GLY A 85 -16.97 21.67 -9.04
N ASP A 86 -16.95 20.44 -8.51
CA ASP A 86 -17.99 19.42 -8.77
C ASP A 86 -18.64 18.96 -7.47
N GLU A 87 -19.65 19.73 -7.02
CA GLU A 87 -20.37 19.46 -5.77
C GLU A 87 -21.17 18.15 -5.82
N THR A 88 -21.69 17.78 -6.99
CA THR A 88 -22.45 16.54 -7.20
C THR A 88 -21.53 15.33 -6.99
N PHE A 89 -20.35 15.34 -7.62
CA PHE A 89 -19.38 14.26 -7.48
C PHE A 89 -18.82 14.20 -6.04
N PHE A 90 -18.58 15.35 -5.41
CA PHE A 90 -18.18 15.41 -4.01
C PHE A 90 -19.19 14.74 -3.07
N LYS A 91 -20.48 15.09 -3.15
CA LYS A 91 -21.55 14.51 -2.32
C LYS A 91 -21.67 12.99 -2.52
N MET A 92 -21.51 12.55 -3.76
CA MET A 92 -21.52 11.13 -4.10
C MET A 92 -20.36 10.39 -3.43
N LEU A 93 -19.13 10.91 -3.52
CA LEU A 93 -17.95 10.30 -2.89
C LEU A 93 -18.03 10.32 -1.36
N ASP A 94 -18.57 11.40 -0.77
CA ASP A 94 -18.75 11.51 0.68
C ASP A 94 -19.77 10.48 1.20
N SER A 95 -20.84 10.23 0.44
CA SER A 95 -21.81 9.16 0.72
C SER A 95 -21.15 7.78 0.67
N VAL A 96 -20.29 7.54 -0.34
CA VAL A 96 -19.51 6.29 -0.46
C VAL A 96 -18.57 6.12 0.73
N LYS A 97 -17.86 7.17 1.13
CA LYS A 97 -16.91 7.18 2.26
C LYS A 97 -17.55 6.72 3.57
N HIS A 98 -18.77 7.20 3.84
CA HIS A 98 -19.52 6.86 5.06
C HIS A 98 -20.36 5.58 4.95
N GLY A 99 -20.47 5.01 3.74
CA GLY A 99 -21.32 3.84 3.49
C GLY A 99 -22.82 4.16 3.44
N CYS A 100 -23.19 5.43 3.24
CA CYS A 100 -24.55 5.94 3.22
C CYS A 100 -25.03 6.17 1.77
N LEU A 101 -25.04 5.13 0.95
CA LEU A 101 -25.39 5.24 -0.47
C LEU A 101 -26.90 5.46 -0.69
N THR A 102 -27.25 6.46 -1.50
CA THR A 102 -28.63 6.63 -2.00
C THR A 102 -28.85 5.80 -3.27
N ASP A 103 -30.11 5.53 -3.61
CA ASP A 103 -30.46 4.82 -4.85
C ASP A 103 -29.96 5.60 -6.08
N GLU A 104 -30.04 6.95 -6.07
CA GLU A 104 -29.52 7.75 -7.19
C GLU A 104 -28.00 7.62 -7.35
N THR A 105 -27.27 7.56 -6.22
CA THR A 105 -25.82 7.33 -6.22
C THR A 105 -25.48 5.98 -6.82
N ILE A 106 -26.21 4.94 -6.42
CA ILE A 106 -26.03 3.58 -6.92
C ILE A 106 -26.30 3.50 -8.43
N ASP A 107 -27.39 4.11 -8.89
CA ASP A 107 -27.75 4.11 -10.31
C ASP A 107 -26.76 4.90 -11.15
N THR A 108 -26.28 6.03 -10.64
CA THR A 108 -25.19 6.80 -11.26
C THR A 108 -23.95 5.93 -11.41
N LEU A 109 -23.49 5.26 -10.34
CA LEU A 109 -22.32 4.38 -10.41
C LEU A 109 -22.51 3.18 -11.35
N LYS A 110 -23.71 2.60 -11.39
CA LYS A 110 -24.05 1.51 -12.33
C LYS A 110 -24.03 1.99 -13.79
N SER A 111 -24.44 3.22 -14.06
CA SER A 111 -24.40 3.79 -15.43
C SER A 111 -22.98 3.90 -15.98
N LEU A 112 -21.98 4.00 -15.09
CA LEU A 112 -20.55 4.05 -15.45
C LEU A 112 -19.93 2.67 -15.70
N VAL A 113 -20.71 1.58 -15.60
CA VAL A 113 -20.23 0.22 -15.86
C VAL A 113 -20.23 -0.07 -17.35
N PHE A 114 -19.05 -0.29 -17.90
CA PHE A 114 -18.88 -0.65 -19.31
C PHE A 114 -19.01 -2.17 -19.53
N LYS A 115 -19.75 -2.56 -20.59
CA LYS A 115 -19.88 -3.97 -21.04
C LYS A 115 -18.87 -4.34 -22.13
N VAL A 116 -17.69 -3.75 -22.10
CA VAL A 116 -16.60 -4.00 -23.07
C VAL A 116 -15.36 -4.54 -22.36
N SER A 117 -14.47 -5.18 -23.11
CA SER A 117 -13.18 -5.60 -22.55
C SER A 117 -12.36 -4.38 -22.13
N ILE A 118 -11.57 -4.53 -21.06
CA ILE A 118 -10.72 -3.46 -20.53
C ILE A 118 -9.77 -2.93 -21.61
N GLN A 119 -9.17 -3.82 -22.41
CA GLN A 119 -8.28 -3.45 -23.51
C GLN A 119 -8.97 -2.55 -24.54
N LYS A 120 -10.20 -2.90 -24.94
CA LYS A 120 -10.95 -2.11 -25.92
C LYS A 120 -11.29 -0.73 -25.36
N LYS A 121 -11.80 -0.69 -24.11
CA LYS A 121 -12.16 0.58 -23.48
C LYS A 121 -10.94 1.46 -23.22
N TYR A 122 -9.80 0.86 -22.88
CA TYR A 122 -8.55 1.58 -22.69
C TYR A 122 -8.12 2.31 -23.97
N LYS A 123 -8.08 1.61 -25.11
CA LYS A 123 -7.73 2.21 -26.41
C LYS A 123 -8.71 3.30 -26.84
N GLU A 124 -9.99 3.11 -26.57
CA GLU A 124 -11.03 4.13 -26.81
C GLU A 124 -10.73 5.40 -26.01
N LEU A 125 -10.49 5.27 -24.69
CA LEU A 125 -10.17 6.41 -23.82
C LEU A 125 -8.80 7.04 -24.14
N GLU A 126 -7.82 6.24 -24.54
CA GLU A 126 -6.51 6.72 -24.98
C GLU A 126 -6.63 7.56 -26.26
N SER A 127 -7.54 7.20 -27.18
CA SER A 127 -7.79 7.98 -28.40
C SER A 127 -8.58 9.27 -28.17
N GLU A 128 -9.36 9.35 -27.08
CA GLU A 128 -10.16 10.52 -26.71
C GLU A 128 -9.40 11.53 -25.85
N GLY A 129 -8.37 11.08 -25.12
CA GLY A 129 -7.64 11.88 -24.13
C GLY A 129 -6.24 12.31 -24.57
N THR A 130 -5.69 13.29 -23.86
CA THR A 130 -4.28 13.69 -24.02
C THR A 130 -3.31 12.78 -23.26
N ASN A 131 -3.81 12.00 -22.29
CA ASN A 131 -3.03 11.11 -21.45
C ASN A 131 -3.69 9.72 -21.37
N PRO A 132 -2.89 8.64 -21.33
CA PRO A 132 -3.42 7.30 -21.16
C PRO A 132 -4.15 7.15 -19.81
N PRO A 133 -5.28 6.43 -19.76
CA PRO A 133 -6.04 6.26 -18.53
C PRO A 133 -5.30 5.37 -17.52
N ILE A 134 -5.54 5.63 -16.22
CA ILE A 134 -5.02 4.80 -15.13
C ILE A 134 -6.09 3.79 -14.71
N CYS A 135 -5.74 2.50 -14.75
CA CYS A 135 -6.63 1.43 -14.29
C CYS A 135 -6.27 0.98 -12.87
N LEU A 136 -7.27 0.91 -11.99
CA LEU A 136 -7.11 0.42 -10.62
C LEU A 136 -7.68 -0.99 -10.47
N PHE A 137 -6.92 -1.88 -9.82
CA PHE A 137 -7.30 -3.27 -9.59
C PHE A 137 -7.16 -3.63 -8.12
N SER A 138 -8.02 -4.54 -7.65
CA SER A 138 -8.00 -5.02 -6.27
C SER A 138 -6.88 -6.02 -5.98
N LYS A 139 -6.32 -6.66 -7.01
CA LYS A 139 -5.28 -7.67 -6.88
C LYS A 139 -4.08 -7.38 -7.79
N VAL A 140 -2.91 -7.75 -7.29
CA VAL A 140 -1.62 -7.54 -7.98
C VAL A 140 -1.52 -8.41 -9.23
N ASP A 141 -2.01 -9.66 -9.20
CA ASP A 141 -2.01 -10.56 -10.35
C ASP A 141 -2.80 -10.01 -11.54
N ALA A 142 -3.98 -9.42 -11.27
CA ALA A 142 -4.80 -8.76 -12.27
C ALA A 142 -4.11 -7.52 -12.85
N CYS A 143 -3.49 -6.70 -11.98
CA CYS A 143 -2.70 -5.53 -12.40
C CYS A 143 -1.53 -5.95 -13.32
N GLN A 144 -0.76 -6.96 -12.90
CA GLN A 144 0.36 -7.48 -13.68
C GLN A 144 -0.09 -8.00 -15.04
N LYS A 145 -1.14 -8.84 -15.09
CA LYS A 145 -1.67 -9.39 -16.33
C LYS A 145 -2.11 -8.30 -17.31
N ILE A 146 -2.77 -7.26 -16.83
CA ILE A 146 -3.19 -6.14 -17.69
C ILE A 146 -1.99 -5.33 -18.15
N ASN A 147 -1.03 -5.03 -17.27
CA ASN A 147 0.16 -4.28 -17.63
C ASN A 147 1.00 -5.01 -18.69
N GLU A 148 1.18 -6.33 -18.55
CA GLU A 148 1.85 -7.17 -19.55
C GLU A 148 1.13 -7.13 -20.89
N LEU A 149 -0.20 -7.31 -20.90
CA LEU A 149 -1.00 -7.23 -22.12
C LEU A 149 -0.93 -5.86 -22.79
N MET A 150 -0.91 -4.77 -22.01
CA MET A 150 -0.76 -3.41 -22.56
C MET A 150 0.64 -3.21 -23.14
N LEU A 151 1.69 -3.62 -22.41
CA LEU A 151 3.09 -3.53 -22.86
C LEU A 151 3.34 -4.35 -24.12
N GLU A 152 2.73 -5.53 -24.25
CA GLU A 152 2.82 -6.37 -25.45
C GLU A 152 2.13 -5.77 -26.66
N SER A 153 1.13 -4.90 -26.45
CA SER A 153 0.41 -4.24 -27.54
C SER A 153 1.15 -3.04 -28.14
N LEU A 154 2.24 -2.60 -27.51
CA LEU A 154 3.08 -1.51 -28.01
C LEU A 154 4.05 -2.03 -29.07
N GLU A 155 4.13 -1.33 -30.20
CA GLU A 155 5.02 -1.66 -31.33
C GLU A 155 6.44 -1.08 -31.15
N THR A 156 6.87 -0.91 -29.89
CA THR A 156 8.16 -0.30 -29.55
C THR A 156 9.19 -1.32 -29.11
N GLU A 157 10.47 -0.92 -29.17
CA GLU A 157 11.57 -1.73 -28.65
C GLU A 157 11.42 -1.93 -27.13
N LYS A 158 11.49 -3.18 -26.68
CA LYS A 158 11.45 -3.54 -25.27
C LYS A 158 12.86 -3.60 -24.71
N ILE A 159 13.12 -2.79 -23.70
CA ILE A 159 14.38 -2.80 -22.96
C ILE A 159 14.18 -3.61 -21.68
N GLU A 160 14.97 -4.66 -21.50
CA GLU A 160 14.97 -5.46 -20.27
C GLU A 160 15.96 -4.85 -19.27
N LEU A 161 15.46 -4.49 -18.09
CA LEU A 161 16.27 -3.97 -16.99
C LEU A 161 16.35 -5.03 -15.89
N ALA A 162 17.45 -5.79 -15.85
CA ALA A 162 17.66 -6.84 -14.87
C ALA A 162 18.19 -6.27 -13.54
N CYS A 163 17.49 -6.54 -12.44
CA CYS A 163 17.97 -6.24 -11.09
C CYS A 163 18.96 -7.31 -10.61
N VAL A 164 20.07 -6.89 -9.99
CA VAL A 164 21.04 -7.78 -9.35
C VAL A 164 20.96 -7.57 -7.84
N ASP A 165 20.42 -8.57 -7.14
CA ASP A 165 20.40 -8.59 -5.68
C ASP A 165 21.75 -9.10 -5.16
N VAL A 166 22.49 -8.28 -4.42
CA VAL A 166 23.71 -8.68 -3.72
C VAL A 166 23.36 -8.91 -2.25
N VAL A 167 23.61 -10.12 -1.75
CA VAL A 167 23.41 -10.46 -0.33
C VAL A 167 24.76 -10.31 0.38
N ASP A 168 24.84 -9.41 1.35
CA ASP A 168 25.98 -9.37 2.27
C ASP A 168 25.95 -10.61 3.17
N GLU A 169 26.98 -11.45 3.09
CA GLU A 169 27.10 -12.69 3.87
C GLU A 169 27.36 -12.44 5.38
N SER A 170 27.33 -11.20 5.85
CA SER A 170 27.65 -10.82 7.24
C SER A 170 26.50 -11.01 8.25
N GLY A 171 25.29 -11.38 7.80
CA GLY A 171 24.13 -11.63 8.66
C GLY A 171 23.64 -13.07 8.61
N SER A 172 23.26 -13.66 9.76
CA SER A 172 22.75 -15.05 9.87
C SER A 172 21.65 -15.38 8.84
N THR A 173 22.01 -16.16 7.81
CA THR A 173 21.22 -16.46 6.60
C THR A 173 20.12 -17.51 6.79
N ALA A 174 20.05 -18.18 7.95
CA ALA A 174 19.24 -19.39 8.15
C ALA A 174 17.73 -19.24 7.87
N LYS A 175 17.17 -18.01 7.93
CA LYS A 175 15.76 -17.74 7.58
C LYS A 175 15.56 -17.26 6.14
N PHE A 176 16.58 -16.69 5.50
CA PHE A 176 16.52 -16.20 4.12
C PHE A 176 16.61 -17.35 3.11
N ASP A 177 17.43 -18.36 3.39
CA ASP A 177 17.71 -19.46 2.47
C ASP A 177 16.45 -20.28 2.11
N LYS A 178 15.59 -20.57 3.09
CA LYS A 178 14.34 -21.34 2.88
C LYS A 178 13.32 -20.64 1.98
N LYS A 179 13.32 -19.29 1.94
CA LYS A 179 12.42 -18.53 1.07
C LYS A 179 12.98 -18.45 -0.36
N HIS A 180 14.30 -18.38 -0.49
CA HIS A 180 14.98 -18.30 -1.79
C HIS A 180 14.94 -19.61 -2.58
N GLU A 181 15.01 -20.76 -1.91
CA GLU A 181 14.92 -22.08 -2.57
C GLU A 181 13.57 -22.27 -3.28
N LYS A 182 12.48 -21.86 -2.60
CA LYS A 182 11.12 -21.89 -3.15
C LYS A 182 10.91 -20.92 -4.33
N ILE A 183 11.56 -19.75 -4.29
CA ILE A 183 11.53 -18.76 -5.37
C ILE A 183 12.40 -19.19 -6.57
N ARG A 184 13.56 -19.82 -6.32
CA ARG A 184 14.47 -20.33 -7.37
C ARG A 184 13.87 -21.50 -8.14
N GLU A 185 13.14 -22.41 -7.49
CA GLU A 185 12.40 -23.48 -8.18
C GLU A 185 11.34 -22.91 -9.13
N THR A 186 10.66 -21.85 -8.73
CA THR A 186 9.63 -21.20 -9.55
C THR A 186 10.24 -20.47 -10.76
N LYS A 187 11.46 -19.90 -10.62
CA LYS A 187 12.15 -19.16 -11.69
C LYS A 187 12.99 -20.01 -12.65
N ARG A 188 13.41 -21.22 -12.27
CA ARG A 188 14.18 -22.14 -13.14
C ARG A 188 13.39 -22.61 -14.38
N SER A 189 12.09 -22.37 -14.47
CA SER A 189 11.30 -22.60 -15.69
C SER A 189 11.57 -21.58 -16.81
N THR A 190 12.28 -20.48 -16.51
CA THR A 190 12.60 -19.44 -17.48
C THR A 190 14.12 -19.23 -17.54
N LYS A 191 14.75 -19.71 -18.62
CA LYS A 191 16.20 -19.70 -18.86
C LYS A 191 16.82 -18.31 -18.68
N GLN A 192 17.81 -18.19 -17.80
CA GLN A 192 18.74 -17.06 -17.72
C GLN A 192 19.88 -17.25 -18.73
N ASN A 193 20.18 -16.21 -19.51
CA ASN A 193 21.47 -16.06 -20.19
C ASN A 193 22.26 -14.94 -19.50
N SER A 194 23.50 -15.23 -19.14
CA SER A 194 24.44 -14.28 -18.56
C SER A 194 24.94 -13.35 -19.65
N TRP A 195 24.90 -12.05 -19.41
CA TRP A 195 25.95 -11.09 -19.76
C TRP A 195 25.50 -9.71 -19.28
N PHE A 196 26.25 -9.08 -18.39
CA PHE A 196 26.60 -7.65 -18.45
C PHE A 196 27.59 -7.35 -17.33
N ARG A 197 28.86 -7.24 -17.71
CA ARG A 197 29.82 -6.35 -17.04
C ARG A 197 29.58 -4.97 -17.65
N ASN A 198 28.97 -4.08 -16.88
CA ASN A 198 29.36 -2.67 -16.76
C ASN A 198 28.41 -1.99 -15.77
N CYS A 199 28.96 -1.73 -14.59
CA CYS A 199 28.29 -1.00 -13.51
C CYS A 199 28.12 0.47 -13.92
N ILE A 200 26.89 0.98 -13.80
CA ILE A 200 26.65 2.40 -13.57
C ILE A 200 26.17 2.52 -12.13
N VAL A 201 27.04 3.06 -11.26
CA VAL A 201 26.74 3.37 -9.87
C VAL A 201 26.18 4.78 -9.82
N PHE A 202 24.92 4.94 -9.43
CA PHE A 202 24.42 6.23 -8.94
C PHE A 202 24.48 6.24 -7.41
N SER A 203 25.45 6.98 -6.88
CA SER A 203 25.50 7.38 -5.49
C SER A 203 24.71 8.68 -5.33
N SER A 204 23.50 8.59 -4.78
CA SER A 204 22.82 9.77 -4.23
C SER A 204 23.28 9.99 -2.79
N ARG A 205 24.21 10.94 -2.60
CA ARG A 205 24.32 11.67 -1.34
C ARG A 205 23.49 12.95 -1.46
N LEU A 206 22.67 13.15 -0.43
CA LEU A 206 22.00 14.37 0.06
C LEU A 206 22.12 15.64 -0.78
#